data_AF-A0A7T0RFY9-F1
#
_entry.id   AF-A0A7T0RFY9-F1
#
_cell.length_a   1.000
_cell.length_b   1.000
_cell.length_c   1.000
_cell.angle_alpha   90.00
_cell.angle_beta   90.00
_cell.angle_gamma   90.00
#
_symmetry.space_group_name_H-M   'P 1'
#
loop_
_entity.id
_entity.type
_entity.pdbx_description
1 polymer ?
#
loop_
_entity_poly.entity_id
_entity_poly.type
_entity_poly.pdbx_seq_one_letter_code
_entity_poly.pdbx_strand_id
1 'polypeptide(L)'
;MTSNHISDRHALALTSRRLTSFLSHTVGSLAQQIRATEQEIRRIKGLAFRSEEQERETALSPMRTQTVTLRKRFLSIRQKSGLGWILSPVNTFRAWRDWRHTKDQYAQAERQFDEPEVQAQRTRDIAVHNRDVEEQRSKLLTLNENLSSYQARHAVLAKFQKVATAPMAAACGEGWLAADFAKNFESIAGLVQTDRVAEATKLLEKLVFQIRPSAAVYAGWQQEAQDMRDRAYSDHAGIPATGAFTEIAEASAKLAAASMLGEPARKLALCSHPADQWQLLPLLATSPQHFTVDVLWTIYWPMFQCAQQMADFLSDTEAHEDPLNGRFSTNVESWLSGWAAKRIPKFGYPKSSSYLGTLQLASKAEESRVGADLGIIISLNVGGLRCRKAVLLQAKRAKQGIANIGSSKGQLSKLSRLPRAGYYLFYHESPFTLYPPVPTVSSAEALQQCALNAQKDPGSPYLRLDVRKDGWDWASFVSFGLCNAESDLGEPFDTIEDAFGILGSGTTGGLPRHLFLVAIEDEPYVLELRKRLREYYRDTPEKGYQKIIHKHRHHPRSHDGPEFSL
;
A
#
# COMPACT_ATOMS: atom_id res chain seq x y z
N MET A 1 -10.09 -13.12 15.61
CA MET A 1 -11.11 -12.78 14.58
C MET A 1 -12.32 -13.69 14.78
N THR A 2 -13.47 -13.13 15.12
CA THR A 2 -14.74 -13.87 15.35
C THR A 2 -15.41 -14.25 14.03
N SER A 3 -16.22 -15.32 14.02
CA SER A 3 -16.89 -15.86 12.82
C SER A 3 -17.75 -14.85 12.05
N ASN A 4 -18.29 -13.83 12.73
CA ASN A 4 -19.07 -12.75 12.13
C ASN A 4 -18.24 -11.91 11.14
N HIS A 5 -16.95 -11.63 11.42
CA HIS A 5 -16.11 -10.85 10.52
C HIS A 5 -15.73 -11.58 9.22
N ILE A 6 -15.71 -12.92 9.24
CA ILE A 6 -15.40 -13.74 8.06
C ILE A 6 -16.62 -13.78 7.11
N SER A 7 -17.82 -13.93 7.66
CA SER A 7 -19.07 -13.87 6.90
C SER A 7 -19.24 -12.52 6.18
N ASP A 8 -18.95 -11.41 6.87
CA ASP A 8 -19.04 -10.06 6.31
C ASP A 8 -18.02 -9.81 5.19
N ARG A 9 -16.79 -10.35 5.31
CA ARG A 9 -15.76 -10.24 4.27
C ARG A 9 -16.13 -11.02 3.00
N HIS A 10 -16.74 -12.20 3.13
CA HIS A 10 -17.22 -12.96 1.97
C HIS A 10 -18.36 -12.23 1.24
N ALA A 11 -19.30 -11.65 1.98
CA ALA A 11 -20.37 -10.83 1.41
C ALA A 11 -19.80 -9.61 0.64
N LEU A 12 -18.82 -8.91 1.22
CA LEU A 12 -18.14 -7.79 0.56
C LEU A 12 -17.43 -8.19 -0.73
N ALA A 13 -16.69 -9.30 -0.72
CA ALA A 13 -16.02 -9.81 -1.90
C ALA A 13 -17.03 -10.18 -3.01
N LEU A 14 -18.17 -10.77 -2.64
CA LEU A 14 -19.25 -11.06 -3.57
C LEU A 14 -19.85 -9.78 -4.18
N THR A 15 -20.14 -8.77 -3.35
CA THR A 15 -20.62 -7.46 -3.80
C THR A 15 -19.62 -6.79 -4.76
N SER A 16 -18.33 -6.84 -4.45
CA SER A 16 -17.26 -6.30 -5.29
C SER A 16 -17.18 -6.99 -6.65
N ARG A 17 -17.24 -8.33 -6.68
CA ARG A 17 -17.26 -9.11 -7.93
C ARG A 17 -18.51 -8.82 -8.77
N ARG A 18 -19.68 -8.72 -8.12
CA ARG A 18 -20.94 -8.37 -8.79
C ARG A 18 -20.88 -6.98 -9.41
N LEU A 19 -20.38 -5.99 -8.66
CA LEU A 19 -20.22 -4.62 -9.14
C LEU A 19 -19.22 -4.55 -10.30
N THR A 20 -18.08 -5.25 -10.20
CA THR A 20 -17.07 -5.33 -11.27
C THR A 20 -17.65 -5.94 -12.54
N SER A 21 -18.41 -7.03 -12.43
CA SER A 21 -19.09 -7.67 -13.56
C SER A 21 -20.13 -6.76 -14.17
N PHE A 22 -20.95 -6.10 -13.35
CA PHE A 22 -21.97 -5.15 -13.81
C PHE A 22 -21.35 -3.98 -14.57
N LEU A 23 -20.31 -3.36 -14.01
CA LEU A 23 -19.61 -2.23 -14.64
C LEU A 23 -18.98 -2.66 -15.97
N SER A 24 -18.25 -3.77 -15.98
CA SER A 24 -17.58 -4.27 -17.19
C SER A 24 -18.58 -4.61 -18.30
N HIS A 25 -19.70 -5.25 -17.95
CA HIS A 25 -20.77 -5.55 -18.90
C HIS A 25 -21.45 -4.28 -19.42
N THR A 26 -21.82 -3.36 -18.53
CA THR A 26 -22.55 -2.12 -18.89
C THR A 26 -21.68 -1.20 -19.73
N VAL A 27 -20.42 -0.99 -19.35
CA VAL A 27 -19.46 -0.19 -20.12
C VAL A 27 -19.20 -0.85 -21.49
N GLY A 28 -19.02 -2.17 -21.53
CA GLY A 28 -18.85 -2.91 -22.78
C GLY A 28 -20.06 -2.82 -23.71
N SER A 29 -21.26 -2.94 -23.17
CA SER A 29 -22.53 -2.82 -23.91
C SER A 29 -22.73 -1.40 -24.46
N LEU A 30 -22.47 -0.36 -23.64
CA LEU A 30 -22.52 1.03 -24.10
C LEU A 30 -21.50 1.29 -25.22
N ALA A 31 -20.27 0.77 -25.10
CA ALA A 31 -19.27 0.90 -26.16
C ALA A 31 -19.68 0.20 -27.47
N GLN A 32 -20.44 -0.89 -27.41
CA GLN A 32 -21.02 -1.53 -28.59
C GLN A 32 -22.16 -0.69 -29.17
N GLN A 33 -23.07 -0.18 -28.34
CA GLN A 33 -24.18 0.68 -28.77
C GLN A 33 -23.65 1.96 -29.44
N ILE A 34 -22.66 2.63 -28.84
CA ILE A 34 -21.99 3.80 -29.43
C ILE A 34 -21.48 3.48 -30.82
N ARG A 35 -20.72 2.39 -30.99
CA ARG A 35 -20.18 1.98 -32.30
C ARG A 35 -21.27 1.67 -33.32
N ALA A 36 -22.32 0.95 -32.91
CA ALA A 36 -23.44 0.60 -33.78
C ALA A 36 -24.21 1.86 -34.22
N THR A 37 -24.52 2.77 -33.30
CA THR A 37 -25.21 4.03 -33.60
C THR A 37 -24.35 4.93 -34.49
N GLU A 38 -23.03 5.02 -34.25
CA GLU A 38 -22.11 5.76 -35.13
C GLU A 38 -22.07 5.19 -36.55
N GLN A 39 -22.03 3.86 -36.70
CA GLN A 39 -22.06 3.21 -38.00
C GLN A 39 -23.38 3.48 -38.73
N GLU A 40 -24.51 3.43 -38.02
CA GLU A 40 -25.83 3.71 -38.61
C GLU A 40 -25.96 5.18 -39.03
N ILE A 41 -25.49 6.12 -38.22
CA ILE A 41 -25.42 7.55 -38.58
C ILE A 41 -24.57 7.74 -39.84
N ARG A 42 -23.41 7.08 -39.93
CA ARG A 42 -22.54 7.14 -41.13
C ARG A 42 -23.24 6.55 -42.35
N ARG A 43 -23.93 5.41 -42.20
CA ARG A 43 -24.70 4.75 -43.27
C ARG A 43 -25.78 5.69 -43.82
N ILE A 44 -26.61 6.27 -42.94
CA ILE A 44 -27.70 7.18 -43.33
C ILE A 44 -27.14 8.46 -43.98
N LYS A 45 -26.07 9.04 -43.43
CA LYS A 45 -25.40 10.21 -44.03
C LYS A 45 -24.82 9.90 -45.42
N GLY A 46 -24.43 8.66 -45.67
CA GLY A 46 -23.94 8.19 -46.97
C GLY A 46 -25.04 7.94 -48.01
N LEU A 47 -26.33 7.95 -47.63
CA LEU A 47 -27.43 7.80 -48.58
C LEU A 47 -27.53 9.05 -49.47
N ALA A 48 -27.45 8.85 -50.79
CA ALA A 48 -27.60 9.89 -51.79
C ALA A 48 -29.01 9.87 -52.39
N PHE A 49 -29.55 11.05 -52.66
CA PHE A 49 -30.76 11.21 -53.47
C PHE A 49 -30.44 10.86 -54.92
N ARG A 50 -31.41 10.24 -55.59
CA ARG A 50 -31.38 10.01 -57.04
C ARG A 50 -32.03 11.19 -57.75
N SER A 51 -31.48 11.58 -58.89
CA SER A 51 -32.11 12.54 -59.80
C SER A 51 -32.17 11.96 -61.21
N GLU A 52 -33.16 12.38 -61.99
CA GLU A 52 -33.31 11.92 -63.37
C GLU A 52 -32.09 12.26 -64.23
N GLU A 53 -31.47 13.42 -64.00
CA GLU A 53 -30.27 13.85 -64.71
C GLU A 53 -29.09 12.92 -64.44
N GLN A 54 -28.93 12.47 -63.19
CA GLN A 54 -27.84 11.57 -62.79
C GLN A 54 -28.06 10.14 -63.30
N GLU A 55 -29.31 9.66 -63.29
CA GLU A 55 -29.69 8.39 -63.90
C GLU A 55 -29.46 8.40 -65.41
N ARG A 56 -29.82 9.51 -66.07
CA ARG A 56 -29.61 9.71 -67.51
C ARG A 56 -28.12 9.71 -67.84
N GLU A 57 -27.32 10.49 -67.13
CA GLU A 57 -25.88 10.51 -67.36
C GLU A 57 -25.25 9.15 -67.09
N THR A 58 -25.67 8.44 -66.04
CA THR A 58 -25.13 7.09 -65.72
C THR A 58 -25.49 6.07 -66.80
N ALA A 59 -26.74 6.07 -67.28
CA ALA A 59 -27.21 5.15 -68.32
C ALA A 59 -26.59 5.44 -69.69
N LEU A 60 -26.41 6.72 -70.04
CA LEU A 60 -25.95 7.13 -71.37
C LEU A 60 -24.42 7.35 -71.46
N SER A 61 -23.72 7.55 -70.34
CA SER A 61 -22.27 7.83 -70.29
C SER A 61 -21.41 6.81 -71.04
N PRO A 62 -21.62 5.48 -70.92
CA PRO A 62 -20.83 4.50 -71.67
C PRO A 62 -20.94 4.69 -73.19
N MET A 63 -22.16 4.86 -73.69
CA MET A 63 -22.41 5.08 -75.12
C MET A 63 -21.96 6.46 -75.58
N ARG A 64 -22.13 7.50 -74.75
CA ARG A 64 -21.62 8.85 -75.00
C ARG A 64 -20.10 8.84 -75.13
N THR A 65 -19.41 8.18 -74.20
CA THR A 65 -17.95 8.03 -74.20
C THR A 65 -17.46 7.26 -75.42
N GLN A 66 -18.15 6.18 -75.79
CA GLN A 66 -17.85 5.39 -76.99
C GLN A 66 -18.05 6.21 -78.28
N THR A 67 -19.14 6.98 -78.36
CA THR A 67 -19.44 7.86 -79.49
C THR A 67 -18.37 8.95 -79.64
N VAL A 68 -17.96 9.58 -78.53
CA VAL A 68 -16.88 10.58 -78.51
C VAL A 68 -15.54 9.96 -78.93
N THR A 69 -15.23 8.76 -78.45
CA THR A 69 -13.99 8.04 -78.78
C THR A 69 -13.94 7.67 -80.26
N LEU A 70 -15.02 7.10 -80.81
CA LEU A 70 -15.11 6.75 -82.23
C LEU A 70 -15.13 7.98 -83.13
N ARG A 71 -15.75 9.09 -82.69
CA ARG A 71 -15.68 10.38 -83.40
C ARG A 71 -14.25 10.91 -83.45
N LYS A 72 -13.51 10.88 -82.33
CA LYS A 72 -12.09 11.28 -82.29
C LYS A 72 -11.24 10.40 -83.22
N ARG A 73 -11.49 9.08 -83.25
CA ARG A 73 -10.83 8.13 -84.16
C ARG A 73 -11.12 8.43 -85.63
N PHE A 74 -12.38 8.69 -85.98
CA PHE A 74 -12.76 9.10 -87.33
C PHE A 74 -12.09 10.41 -87.75
N LEU A 75 -12.11 11.43 -86.88
CA LEU A 75 -11.49 12.73 -87.16
C LEU A 75 -9.97 12.65 -87.28
N SER A 76 -9.31 11.81 -86.47
CA SER A 76 -7.85 11.65 -86.54
C SER A 76 -7.39 10.91 -87.79
N ILE A 77 -8.13 9.89 -88.25
CA ILE A 77 -7.90 9.23 -89.54
C ILE A 77 -8.11 10.23 -90.69
N ARG A 78 -9.14 11.09 -90.58
CA ARG A 78 -9.43 12.13 -91.57
C ARG A 78 -8.33 13.22 -91.62
N GLN A 79 -7.84 13.69 -90.47
CA GLN A 79 -6.84 14.76 -90.37
C GLN A 79 -5.41 14.31 -90.71
N LYS A 80 -4.98 13.12 -90.28
CA LYS A 80 -3.63 12.60 -90.55
C LYS A 80 -3.30 12.44 -92.03
N SER A 81 -4.32 12.44 -92.89
CA SER A 81 -4.10 12.20 -94.31
C SER A 81 -4.27 13.43 -95.21
N GLY A 82 -4.77 14.58 -94.71
CA GLY A 82 -5.11 15.78 -95.51
C GLY A 82 -6.22 15.59 -96.57
N LEU A 83 -6.32 14.37 -97.12
CA LEU A 83 -7.21 13.81 -98.12
C LEU A 83 -7.60 12.38 -97.68
N GLY A 84 -8.01 12.18 -96.42
CA GLY A 84 -8.19 10.84 -95.80
C GLY A 84 -9.20 9.92 -96.47
N TRP A 85 -10.11 10.47 -97.26
CA TRP A 85 -11.01 9.69 -98.11
C TRP A 85 -10.35 9.15 -99.39
N ILE A 86 -9.21 9.71 -99.80
CA ILE A 86 -8.48 9.35 -101.02
C ILE A 86 -7.33 8.38 -100.71
N LEU A 87 -6.61 8.56 -99.60
CA LEU A 87 -5.42 7.75 -99.25
C LEU A 87 -5.72 6.50 -98.41
N SER A 88 -6.85 6.43 -97.69
CA SER A 88 -7.26 5.23 -96.95
C SER A 88 -8.79 5.03 -96.95
N PRO A 89 -9.43 4.94 -98.13
CA PRO A 89 -10.89 4.96 -98.28
C PRO A 89 -11.59 3.90 -97.44
N VAL A 90 -11.05 2.67 -97.40
CA VAL A 90 -11.63 1.55 -96.63
C VAL A 90 -11.59 1.81 -95.13
N ASN A 91 -10.49 2.35 -94.60
CA ASN A 91 -10.32 2.61 -93.17
C ASN A 91 -11.14 3.81 -92.70
N THR A 92 -11.19 4.87 -93.52
CA THR A 92 -12.02 6.06 -93.27
C THR A 92 -13.51 5.73 -93.34
N PHE A 93 -13.93 4.90 -94.30
CA PHE A 93 -15.32 4.46 -94.42
C PHE A 93 -15.73 3.51 -93.29
N ARG A 94 -14.87 2.57 -92.86
CA ARG A 94 -15.13 1.75 -91.68
C ARG A 94 -15.25 2.60 -90.41
N ALA A 95 -14.31 3.50 -90.15
CA ALA A 95 -14.36 4.38 -88.99
C ALA A 95 -15.59 5.31 -89.00
N TRP A 96 -16.02 5.78 -90.17
CA TRP A 96 -17.26 6.53 -90.34
C TRP A 96 -18.50 5.67 -90.09
N ARG A 97 -18.53 4.45 -90.64
CA ARG A 97 -19.64 3.50 -90.46
C ARG A 97 -19.77 3.10 -89.00
N ASP A 98 -18.67 2.82 -88.32
CA ASP A 98 -18.63 2.50 -86.89
C ASP A 98 -19.09 3.69 -86.04
N TRP A 99 -18.58 4.90 -86.31
CA TRP A 99 -19.03 6.10 -85.61
C TRP A 99 -20.53 6.37 -85.84
N ARG A 100 -21.01 6.23 -87.09
CA ARG A 100 -22.41 6.48 -87.45
C ARG A 100 -23.33 5.44 -86.83
N HIS A 101 -22.94 4.17 -86.86
CA HIS A 101 -23.64 3.09 -86.18
C HIS A 101 -23.74 3.33 -84.67
N THR A 102 -22.65 3.68 -83.99
CA THR A 102 -22.68 3.99 -82.56
C THR A 102 -23.47 5.27 -82.25
N LYS A 103 -23.45 6.26 -83.14
CA LYS A 103 -24.30 7.47 -83.01
C LYS A 103 -25.78 7.13 -83.13
N ASP A 104 -26.15 6.26 -84.07
CA ASP A 104 -27.53 5.80 -84.25
C ASP A 104 -27.98 4.94 -83.06
N GLN A 105 -27.09 4.09 -82.53
CA GLN A 105 -27.31 3.34 -81.28
C GLN A 105 -27.48 4.26 -80.07
N TYR A 106 -26.68 5.32 -79.94
CA TYR A 106 -26.83 6.32 -78.87
C TYR A 106 -28.17 7.05 -78.97
N ALA A 107 -28.57 7.46 -80.18
CA ALA A 107 -29.88 8.10 -80.39
C ALA A 107 -31.05 7.15 -80.13
N GLN A 108 -30.90 5.85 -80.42
CA GLN A 108 -31.88 4.82 -80.08
C GLN A 108 -31.96 4.60 -78.56
N ALA A 109 -30.81 4.56 -77.88
CA ALA A 109 -30.75 4.45 -76.42
C ALA A 109 -31.35 5.68 -75.72
N GLU A 110 -31.14 6.90 -76.25
CA GLU A 110 -31.83 8.10 -75.76
C GLU A 110 -33.35 7.98 -75.90
N ARG A 111 -33.85 7.53 -77.05
CA ARG A 111 -35.30 7.34 -77.27
C ARG A 111 -35.91 6.28 -76.36
N GLN A 112 -35.20 5.17 -76.14
CA GLN A 112 -35.63 4.12 -75.21
C GLN A 112 -35.59 4.61 -73.76
N PHE A 113 -34.57 5.40 -73.40
CA PHE A 113 -34.47 5.99 -72.06
C PHE A 113 -35.59 7.00 -71.80
N ASP A 114 -35.95 7.80 -72.81
CA ASP A 114 -37.00 8.82 -72.77
C ASP A 114 -38.40 8.26 -73.15
N GLU A 115 -38.56 6.94 -73.29
CA GLU A 115 -39.85 6.32 -73.60
C GLU A 115 -40.86 6.55 -72.45
N PRO A 116 -42.13 6.95 -72.71
CA PRO A 116 -43.05 7.42 -71.67
C PRO A 116 -43.28 6.42 -70.53
N GLU A 117 -43.40 5.13 -70.84
CA GLU A 117 -43.59 4.08 -69.83
C GLU A 117 -42.33 3.86 -68.98
N VAL A 118 -41.15 3.88 -69.61
CA VAL A 118 -39.84 3.73 -68.95
C VAL A 118 -39.55 4.94 -68.07
N GLN A 119 -39.84 6.14 -68.57
CA GLN A 119 -39.70 7.38 -67.81
C GLN A 119 -40.63 7.38 -66.60
N ALA A 120 -41.93 7.08 -66.79
CA ALA A 120 -42.89 7.06 -65.69
C ALA A 120 -42.51 6.04 -64.60
N GLN A 121 -42.01 4.86 -64.97
CA GLN A 121 -41.52 3.87 -64.01
C GLN A 121 -40.28 4.39 -63.26
N ARG A 122 -39.30 4.95 -63.97
CA ARG A 122 -38.10 5.52 -63.36
C ARG A 122 -38.41 6.68 -62.41
N THR A 123 -39.30 7.60 -62.79
CA THR A 123 -39.73 8.70 -61.92
C THR A 123 -40.37 8.16 -60.63
N ARG A 124 -41.19 7.09 -60.73
CA ARG A 124 -41.74 6.41 -59.54
C ARG A 124 -40.63 5.80 -58.68
N ASP A 125 -39.69 5.08 -59.29
CA ASP A 125 -38.59 4.43 -58.56
C ASP A 125 -37.69 5.47 -57.86
N ILE A 126 -37.39 6.59 -58.51
CA ILE A 126 -36.67 7.73 -57.93
C ILE A 126 -37.45 8.33 -56.77
N ALA A 127 -38.76 8.56 -56.93
CA ALA A 127 -39.60 9.12 -55.88
C ALA A 127 -39.71 8.20 -54.66
N VAL A 128 -39.85 6.88 -54.87
CA VAL A 128 -39.85 5.88 -53.80
C VAL A 128 -38.51 5.84 -53.07
N HIS A 129 -37.39 5.79 -53.81
CA HIS A 129 -36.05 5.83 -53.23
C HIS A 129 -35.81 7.11 -52.41
N ASN A 130 -36.10 8.27 -52.99
CA ASN A 130 -35.87 9.56 -52.32
C ASN A 130 -36.74 9.71 -51.06
N ARG A 131 -37.97 9.18 -51.07
CA ARG A 131 -38.83 9.14 -49.89
C ARG A 131 -38.23 8.27 -48.79
N ASP A 132 -37.71 7.07 -49.11
CA ASP A 132 -37.01 6.24 -48.13
C ASP A 132 -35.74 6.95 -47.60
N VAL A 133 -34.95 7.61 -48.45
CA VAL A 133 -33.78 8.39 -48.00
C VAL A 133 -34.19 9.52 -47.03
N GLU A 134 -35.28 10.25 -47.31
CA GLU A 134 -35.84 11.25 -46.39
C GLU A 134 -36.28 10.63 -45.06
N GLU A 135 -36.99 9.51 -45.11
CA GLU A 135 -37.44 8.79 -43.91
C GLU A 135 -36.24 8.33 -43.07
N GLN A 136 -35.20 7.75 -43.68
CA GLN A 136 -33.98 7.38 -42.95
C GLN A 136 -33.27 8.62 -42.37
N ARG A 137 -33.15 9.71 -43.14
CA ARG A 137 -32.51 10.95 -42.66
C ARG A 137 -33.27 11.61 -41.51
N SER A 138 -34.60 11.47 -41.45
CA SER A 138 -35.40 11.97 -40.34
C SER A 138 -35.01 11.33 -38.99
N LYS A 139 -34.52 10.09 -39.00
CA LYS A 139 -34.06 9.36 -37.80
C LYS A 139 -32.73 9.89 -37.25
N LEU A 140 -31.99 10.70 -38.00
CA LEU A 140 -30.66 11.19 -37.59
C LEU A 140 -30.73 12.01 -36.30
N LEU A 141 -31.78 12.81 -36.09
CA LEU A 141 -31.89 13.62 -34.88
C LEU A 141 -31.93 12.73 -33.63
N THR A 142 -32.85 11.78 -33.59
CA THR A 142 -32.97 10.80 -32.50
C THR A 142 -31.71 9.94 -32.33
N LEU A 143 -31.07 9.52 -33.42
CA LEU A 143 -29.82 8.75 -33.34
C LEU A 143 -28.67 9.57 -32.72
N ASN A 144 -28.54 10.86 -33.06
CA ASN A 144 -27.51 11.72 -32.48
C ASN A 144 -27.78 12.03 -31.00
N GLU A 145 -29.04 12.22 -30.61
CA GLU A 145 -29.44 12.37 -29.21
C GLU A 145 -29.11 11.12 -28.40
N ASN A 146 -29.48 9.94 -28.91
CA ASN A 146 -29.14 8.65 -28.31
C ASN A 146 -27.63 8.45 -28.20
N LEU A 147 -26.87 8.75 -29.26
CA LEU A 147 -25.41 8.66 -29.25
C LEU A 147 -24.80 9.53 -28.15
N SER A 148 -25.24 10.79 -28.05
CA SER A 148 -24.76 11.73 -27.03
C SER A 148 -25.07 11.22 -25.61
N SER A 149 -26.27 10.67 -25.41
CA SER A 149 -26.69 10.05 -24.15
C SER A 149 -25.81 8.84 -23.80
N TYR A 150 -25.58 7.92 -24.74
CA TYR A 150 -24.71 6.76 -24.54
C TYR A 150 -23.26 7.16 -24.23
N GLN A 151 -22.72 8.14 -24.95
CA GLN A 151 -21.37 8.65 -24.73
C GLN A 151 -21.21 9.28 -23.34
N ALA A 152 -22.17 10.12 -22.92
CA ALA A 152 -22.16 10.73 -21.59
C ALA A 152 -22.20 9.66 -20.48
N ARG A 153 -23.09 8.68 -20.62
CA ARG A 153 -23.28 7.59 -19.65
C ARG A 153 -22.06 6.67 -19.59
N HIS A 154 -21.46 6.34 -20.74
CA HIS A 154 -20.21 5.59 -20.82
C HIS A 154 -19.07 6.33 -20.12
N ALA A 155 -18.91 7.63 -20.36
CA ALA A 155 -17.86 8.44 -19.73
C ALA A 155 -17.97 8.46 -18.20
N VAL A 156 -19.19 8.62 -17.67
CA VAL A 156 -19.44 8.63 -16.23
C VAL A 156 -19.14 7.26 -15.60
N LEU A 157 -19.62 6.16 -16.19
CA LEU A 157 -19.39 4.81 -15.67
C LEU A 157 -17.92 4.39 -15.78
N ALA A 158 -17.25 4.68 -16.89
CA ALA A 158 -15.82 4.37 -17.06
C ALA A 158 -14.96 5.14 -16.05
N LYS A 159 -15.29 6.42 -15.79
CA LYS A 159 -14.62 7.21 -14.75
C LYS A 159 -14.86 6.61 -13.36
N PHE A 160 -16.10 6.24 -13.05
CA PHE A 160 -16.44 5.59 -11.79
C PHE A 160 -15.68 4.27 -11.61
N GLN A 161 -15.66 3.40 -12.63
CA GLN A 161 -14.94 2.13 -12.59
C GLN A 161 -13.45 2.32 -12.26
N LYS A 162 -12.82 3.34 -12.84
CA LYS A 162 -11.42 3.68 -12.55
C LYS A 162 -11.22 4.08 -11.08
N VAL A 163 -12.04 4.97 -10.54
CA VAL A 163 -11.88 5.41 -9.13
C VAL A 163 -12.30 4.33 -8.12
N ALA A 164 -13.24 3.45 -8.48
CA ALA A 164 -13.71 2.37 -7.62
C ALA A 164 -12.74 1.18 -7.57
N THR A 165 -11.69 1.16 -8.39
CA THR A 165 -10.75 0.01 -8.49
C THR A 165 -10.11 -0.33 -7.13
N ALA A 166 -9.56 0.65 -6.42
CA ALA A 166 -8.90 0.40 -5.13
C ALA A 166 -9.90 -0.03 -4.01
N PRO A 167 -11.06 0.62 -3.83
CA PRO A 167 -12.10 0.15 -2.91
C PRO A 167 -12.60 -1.27 -3.24
N MET A 168 -12.79 -1.60 -4.52
CA MET A 168 -13.23 -2.93 -4.96
C MET A 168 -12.18 -4.01 -4.64
N ALA A 169 -10.89 -3.71 -4.81
CA ALA A 169 -9.78 -4.59 -4.42
C ALA A 169 -9.76 -4.80 -2.90
N ALA A 170 -9.87 -3.72 -2.12
CA ALA A 170 -9.91 -3.79 -0.66
C ALA A 170 -11.10 -4.64 -0.14
N ALA A 171 -12.28 -4.50 -0.78
CA ALA A 171 -13.46 -5.31 -0.49
C ALA A 171 -13.26 -6.81 -0.78
N CYS A 172 -12.34 -7.19 -1.69
CA CYS A 172 -12.01 -8.58 -1.98
C CYS A 172 -11.06 -9.23 -0.95
N GLY A 173 -10.69 -8.51 0.11
CA GLY A 173 -9.82 -9.03 1.18
C GLY A 173 -8.41 -8.44 1.17
N GLU A 174 -8.11 -7.54 0.22
CA GLU A 174 -6.80 -6.91 0.14
C GLU A 174 -6.73 -5.68 1.06
N GLY A 175 -6.65 -5.91 2.39
CA GLY A 175 -6.25 -4.87 3.36
C GLY A 175 -7.26 -4.55 4.46
N TRP A 176 -6.90 -3.57 5.27
CA TRP A 176 -7.74 -3.07 6.36
C TRP A 176 -8.90 -2.20 5.84
N LEU A 177 -10.07 -2.33 6.47
CA LEU A 177 -11.29 -1.60 6.16
C LEU A 177 -11.83 -0.95 7.44
N ALA A 178 -12.33 0.28 7.35
CA ALA A 178 -13.07 0.89 8.46
C ALA A 178 -14.39 0.14 8.72
N ALA A 179 -14.92 0.26 9.95
CA ALA A 179 -16.10 -0.48 10.39
C ALA A 179 -17.36 -0.17 9.56
N ASP A 180 -17.49 1.06 9.05
CA ASP A 180 -18.61 1.51 8.23
C ASP A 180 -18.43 1.23 6.73
N PHE A 181 -17.26 0.73 6.31
CA PHE A 181 -16.93 0.47 4.91
C PHE A 181 -17.97 -0.44 4.25
N ALA A 182 -18.34 -1.53 4.92
CA ALA A 182 -19.23 -2.54 4.34
C ALA A 182 -20.59 -1.97 3.92
N LYS A 183 -21.25 -1.30 4.87
CA LYS A 183 -22.54 -0.64 4.67
C LYS A 183 -22.50 0.42 3.56
N ASN A 184 -21.45 1.24 3.55
CA ASN A 184 -21.28 2.29 2.55
C ASN A 184 -21.01 1.68 1.16
N PHE A 185 -20.20 0.62 1.08
CA PHE A 185 -19.87 -0.07 -0.16
C PHE A 185 -21.08 -0.79 -0.79
N GLU A 186 -21.93 -1.41 0.02
CA GLU A 186 -23.21 -1.97 -0.45
C GLU A 186 -24.14 -0.88 -0.99
N SER A 187 -24.23 0.27 -0.31
CA SER A 187 -25.02 1.41 -0.77
C SER A 187 -24.50 1.95 -2.11
N ILE A 188 -23.18 2.01 -2.29
CA ILE A 188 -22.53 2.38 -3.56
C ILE A 188 -22.95 1.41 -4.69
N ALA A 189 -22.91 0.10 -4.43
CA ALA A 189 -23.31 -0.89 -5.42
C ALA A 189 -24.78 -0.71 -5.84
N GLY A 190 -25.69 -0.47 -4.89
CA GLY A 190 -27.10 -0.20 -5.19
C GLY A 190 -27.33 1.09 -6.00
N LEU A 191 -26.59 2.16 -5.69
CA LEU A 191 -26.65 3.43 -6.44
C LEU A 191 -26.17 3.26 -7.89
N VAL A 192 -25.09 2.50 -8.11
CA VAL A 192 -24.58 2.22 -9.47
C VAL A 192 -25.58 1.40 -10.28
N GLN A 193 -26.21 0.39 -9.67
CA GLN A 193 -27.23 -0.43 -10.33
C GLN A 193 -28.50 0.35 -10.70
N THR A 194 -28.79 1.43 -9.98
CA THR A 194 -29.94 2.33 -10.24
C THR A 194 -29.56 3.57 -11.06
N ASP A 195 -28.40 3.56 -11.73
CA ASP A 195 -27.87 4.64 -12.58
C ASP A 195 -27.57 5.97 -11.85
N ARG A 196 -27.52 5.96 -10.51
CA ARG A 196 -27.20 7.13 -9.66
C ARG A 196 -25.69 7.24 -9.41
N VAL A 197 -24.90 7.19 -10.47
CA VAL A 197 -23.42 7.11 -10.41
C VAL A 197 -22.79 8.34 -9.75
N ALA A 198 -23.37 9.52 -9.91
CA ALA A 198 -22.87 10.74 -9.27
C ALA A 198 -22.92 10.67 -7.74
N GLU A 199 -23.99 10.10 -7.19
CA GLU A 199 -24.14 9.90 -5.75
C GLU A 199 -23.25 8.77 -5.24
N ALA A 200 -23.15 7.68 -6.02
CA ALA A 200 -22.20 6.61 -5.74
C ALA A 200 -20.75 7.14 -5.65
N THR A 201 -20.37 8.06 -6.54
CA THR A 201 -19.04 8.69 -6.54
C THR A 201 -18.80 9.51 -5.27
N LYS A 202 -19.78 10.33 -4.85
CA LYS A 202 -19.68 11.11 -3.60
C LYS A 202 -19.57 10.22 -2.35
N LEU A 203 -20.23 9.06 -2.35
CA LEU A 203 -20.15 8.11 -1.24
C LEU A 203 -18.83 7.34 -1.27
N LEU A 204 -18.30 7.03 -2.46
CA LEU A 204 -17.00 6.40 -2.65
C LEU A 204 -15.86 7.21 -2.02
N GLU A 205 -15.88 8.55 -2.16
CA GLU A 205 -14.90 9.47 -1.56
C GLU A 205 -14.87 9.45 -0.02
N LYS A 206 -15.95 8.96 0.61
CA LYS A 206 -16.04 8.84 2.08
C LYS A 206 -15.52 7.51 2.60
N LEU A 207 -15.23 6.54 1.74
CA LEU A 207 -14.72 5.24 2.17
C LEU A 207 -13.32 5.39 2.78
N VAL A 208 -13.14 4.83 3.97
CA VAL A 208 -11.86 4.80 4.68
C VAL A 208 -11.35 3.36 4.69
N PHE A 209 -10.21 3.14 4.04
CA PHE A 209 -9.61 1.82 3.86
C PHE A 209 -8.10 1.95 3.59
N GLN A 210 -7.39 0.83 3.73
CA GLN A 210 -5.98 0.74 3.39
C GLN A 210 -5.82 0.50 1.89
N ILE A 211 -5.07 1.37 1.21
CA ILE A 211 -4.62 1.14 -0.16
C ILE A 211 -3.34 0.32 -0.09
N ARG A 212 -3.44 -1.01 -0.19
CA ARG A 212 -2.26 -1.87 0.00
C ARG A 212 -1.16 -1.56 -1.03
N PRO A 213 0.12 -1.64 -0.61
CA PRO A 213 1.25 -1.69 -1.53
C PRO A 213 1.09 -2.81 -2.57
N SER A 214 1.69 -2.61 -3.74
CA SER A 214 1.77 -3.66 -4.75
C SER A 214 2.61 -4.84 -4.26
N ALA A 215 2.40 -6.02 -4.86
CA ALA A 215 3.18 -7.21 -4.55
C ALA A 215 4.71 -6.98 -4.73
N ALA A 216 5.11 -6.18 -5.72
CA ALA A 216 6.51 -5.82 -5.93
C ALA A 216 7.11 -4.99 -4.78
N VAL A 217 6.32 -4.09 -4.18
CA VAL A 217 6.78 -3.31 -3.01
C VAL A 217 6.96 -4.21 -1.80
N TYR A 218 5.99 -5.10 -1.53
CA TYR A 218 6.14 -6.08 -0.44
C TYR A 218 7.33 -7.02 -0.66
N ALA A 219 7.56 -7.50 -1.88
CA ALA A 219 8.71 -8.34 -2.20
C ALA A 219 10.03 -7.60 -1.97
N GLY A 220 10.12 -6.32 -2.35
CA GLY A 220 11.30 -5.49 -2.08
C GLY A 220 11.57 -5.32 -0.58
N TRP A 221 10.53 -5.10 0.23
CA TRP A 221 10.67 -5.04 1.70
C TRP A 221 11.06 -6.37 2.31
N GLN A 222 10.50 -7.47 1.81
CA GLN A 222 10.89 -8.81 2.25
C GLN A 222 12.36 -9.08 1.99
N GLN A 223 12.87 -8.73 0.79
CA GLN A 223 14.28 -8.88 0.48
C GLN A 223 15.16 -8.00 1.39
N GLU A 224 14.77 -6.75 1.61
CA GLU A 224 15.52 -5.86 2.50
C GLU A 224 15.64 -6.43 3.93
N ALA A 225 14.55 -6.98 4.47
CA ALA A 225 14.55 -7.64 5.77
C ALA A 225 15.35 -8.96 5.78
N GLN A 226 15.31 -9.71 4.68
CA GLN A 226 16.14 -10.90 4.51
C GLN A 226 17.62 -10.53 4.55
N ASP A 227 18.05 -9.46 3.86
CA ASP A 227 19.43 -8.98 3.86
C ASP A 227 19.85 -8.47 5.26
N MET A 228 18.92 -7.88 6.02
CA MET A 228 19.14 -7.51 7.42
C MET A 228 19.35 -8.73 8.32
N ARG A 229 18.50 -9.77 8.15
CA ARG A 229 18.61 -11.03 8.87
C ARG A 229 19.93 -11.74 8.55
N ASP A 230 20.25 -11.89 7.28
CA ASP A 230 21.38 -12.69 6.84
C ASP A 230 22.70 -12.08 7.31
N ARG A 231 22.79 -10.74 7.36
CA ARG A 231 23.92 -10.04 8.02
C ARG A 231 24.00 -10.37 9.51
N ALA A 232 22.90 -10.22 10.25
CA ALA A 232 22.87 -10.51 11.69
C ALA A 232 23.18 -11.99 12.02
N TYR A 233 22.88 -12.92 11.11
CA TYR A 233 23.20 -14.34 11.28
C TYR A 233 24.60 -14.73 10.78
N SER A 234 25.24 -13.90 9.94
CA SER A 234 26.65 -14.05 9.60
C SER A 234 27.56 -13.70 10.79
N ASP A 235 27.12 -12.71 11.58
CA ASP A 235 27.72 -12.37 12.86
C ASP A 235 27.35 -13.44 13.89
N HIS A 236 28.31 -13.94 14.66
CA HIS A 236 28.02 -14.96 15.67
C HIS A 236 27.44 -14.32 16.96
N ALA A 237 27.46 -12.98 17.06
CA ALA A 237 26.90 -12.18 18.15
C ALA A 237 25.46 -11.74 17.88
N GLY A 238 24.78 -11.34 18.95
CA GLY A 238 23.41 -10.86 18.92
C GLY A 238 22.44 -12.00 18.69
N ILE A 239 21.70 -11.92 17.59
CA ILE A 239 20.53 -12.75 17.35
C ILE A 239 20.87 -14.26 17.37
N PRO A 240 21.93 -14.76 16.71
CA PRO A 240 22.28 -16.17 16.79
C PRO A 240 22.60 -16.66 18.21
N ALA A 241 23.37 -15.87 18.97
CA ALA A 241 23.76 -16.19 20.34
C ALA A 241 22.55 -16.26 21.29
N THR A 242 21.52 -15.43 21.07
CA THR A 242 20.28 -15.44 21.86
C THR A 242 19.53 -16.77 21.78
N GLY A 243 19.72 -17.55 20.72
CA GLY A 243 19.09 -18.88 20.58
C GLY A 243 19.50 -19.87 21.67
N ALA A 244 20.60 -19.62 22.38
CA ALA A 244 21.00 -20.40 23.54
C ALA A 244 20.15 -20.15 24.80
N PHE A 245 19.33 -19.09 24.82
CA PHE A 245 18.42 -18.77 25.91
C PHE A 245 17.04 -19.34 25.59
N THR A 246 16.87 -20.63 25.85
CA THR A 246 15.73 -21.44 25.42
C THR A 246 14.37 -20.86 25.84
N GLU A 247 14.26 -20.43 27.10
CA GLU A 247 13.03 -19.89 27.68
C GLU A 247 12.67 -18.54 27.05
N ILE A 248 13.67 -17.71 26.76
CA ILE A 248 13.50 -16.42 26.09
C ILE A 248 13.08 -16.62 24.63
N ALA A 249 13.75 -17.53 23.93
CA ALA A 249 13.43 -17.89 22.56
C ALA A 249 11.98 -18.38 22.41
N GLU A 250 11.56 -19.30 23.28
CA GLU A 250 10.20 -19.85 23.30
C GLU A 250 9.15 -18.77 23.62
N ALA A 251 9.39 -17.97 24.65
CA ALA A 251 8.48 -16.90 25.05
C ALA A 251 8.33 -15.82 23.97
N SER A 252 9.43 -15.44 23.32
CA SER A 252 9.43 -14.51 22.18
C SER A 252 8.68 -15.06 20.97
N ALA A 253 8.88 -16.34 20.62
CA ALA A 253 8.16 -17.00 19.54
C ALA A 253 6.66 -17.07 19.80
N LYS A 254 6.26 -17.40 21.03
CA LYS A 254 4.85 -17.40 21.44
C LYS A 254 4.21 -16.02 21.30
N LEU A 255 4.93 -14.96 21.69
CA LEU A 255 4.47 -13.58 21.58
C LEU A 255 4.30 -13.16 20.11
N ALA A 256 5.28 -13.50 19.26
CA ALA A 256 5.25 -13.22 17.83
C ALA A 256 4.10 -13.96 17.11
N ALA A 257 3.89 -15.24 17.43
CA ALA A 257 2.84 -16.06 16.83
C ALA A 257 1.44 -15.44 17.00
N ALA A 258 1.16 -14.80 18.14
CA ALA A 258 -0.11 -14.12 18.39
C ALA A 258 -0.38 -12.92 17.47
N SER A 259 0.67 -12.34 16.89
CA SER A 259 0.59 -11.19 15.97
C SER A 259 0.73 -11.59 14.48
N MET A 260 0.91 -12.88 14.20
CA MET A 260 1.05 -13.41 12.84
C MET A 260 -0.27 -13.95 12.29
N LEU A 261 -0.39 -14.01 10.95
CA LEU A 261 -1.47 -14.74 10.29
C LEU A 261 -1.38 -16.24 10.56
N GLY A 262 -2.50 -16.95 10.40
CA GLY A 262 -2.64 -18.33 10.85
C GLY A 262 -1.61 -19.33 10.31
N GLU A 263 -1.17 -19.19 9.06
CA GLU A 263 -0.19 -20.10 8.46
C GLU A 263 1.23 -19.89 9.02
N PRO A 264 1.81 -18.67 9.01
CA PRO A 264 3.07 -18.39 9.69
C PRO A 264 3.05 -18.69 11.20
N ALA A 265 1.99 -18.30 11.90
CA ALA A 265 1.85 -18.55 13.34
C ALA A 265 1.88 -20.06 13.65
N ARG A 266 1.16 -20.87 12.84
CA ARG A 266 1.16 -22.33 12.96
C ARG A 266 2.54 -22.92 12.68
N LYS A 267 3.25 -22.45 11.64
CA LYS A 267 4.62 -22.91 11.36
C LYS A 267 5.53 -22.69 12.56
N LEU A 268 5.47 -21.51 13.17
CA LEU A 268 6.27 -21.17 14.35
C LEU A 268 5.92 -22.08 15.55
N ALA A 269 4.64 -22.33 15.79
CA ALA A 269 4.17 -23.18 16.88
C ALA A 269 4.46 -24.69 16.68
N LEU A 270 4.66 -25.14 15.43
CA LEU A 270 4.93 -26.56 15.12
C LEU A 270 6.40 -26.96 15.33
N CYS A 271 7.31 -25.99 15.47
CA CYS A 271 8.71 -26.28 15.79
C CYS A 271 8.82 -26.92 17.18
N SER A 272 9.44 -28.10 17.25
CA SER A 272 9.58 -28.88 18.47
C SER A 272 10.64 -28.34 19.43
N HIS A 273 11.66 -27.64 18.92
CA HIS A 273 12.75 -27.10 19.73
C HIS A 273 12.71 -25.55 19.75
N PRO A 274 12.90 -24.88 20.91
CA PRO A 274 12.95 -23.42 20.99
C PRO A 274 14.00 -22.76 20.08
N ALA A 275 15.11 -23.46 19.82
CA ALA A 275 16.14 -23.00 18.89
C ALA A 275 15.62 -22.91 17.44
N ASP A 276 14.79 -23.86 17.01
CA ASP A 276 14.18 -23.85 15.68
C ASP A 276 13.14 -22.74 15.58
N GLN A 277 12.34 -22.55 16.64
CA GLN A 277 11.42 -21.42 16.76
C GLN A 277 12.15 -20.10 16.64
N TRP A 278 13.29 -19.97 17.33
CA TRP A 278 14.12 -18.77 17.31
C TRP A 278 14.70 -18.45 15.93
N GLN A 279 15.17 -19.45 15.19
CA GLN A 279 15.69 -19.24 13.83
C GLN A 279 14.57 -18.94 12.82
N LEU A 280 13.39 -19.53 13.03
CA LEU A 280 12.24 -19.38 12.15
C LEU A 280 11.53 -18.04 12.34
N LEU A 281 11.47 -17.49 13.56
CA LEU A 281 10.80 -16.23 13.87
C LEU A 281 11.28 -15.07 12.95
N PRO A 282 12.57 -14.70 12.91
CA PRO A 282 13.04 -13.59 12.09
C PRO A 282 12.92 -13.89 10.59
N LEU A 283 12.96 -15.18 10.19
CA LEU A 283 12.70 -15.59 8.81
C LEU A 283 11.25 -15.31 8.41
N LEU A 284 10.28 -15.70 9.24
CA LEU A 284 8.87 -15.40 9.02
C LEU A 284 8.59 -13.90 9.09
N ALA A 285 9.28 -13.17 9.98
CA ALA A 285 9.14 -11.73 10.12
C ALA A 285 9.69 -10.92 8.93
N THR A 286 10.39 -11.55 7.97
CA THR A 286 10.87 -10.85 6.77
C THR A 286 9.72 -10.32 5.91
N SER A 287 8.61 -11.05 5.79
CA SER A 287 7.46 -10.60 5.01
C SER A 287 6.47 -9.81 5.89
N PRO A 288 6.17 -8.54 5.56
CA PRO A 288 5.12 -7.79 6.23
C PRO A 288 3.75 -8.47 6.12
N GLN A 289 3.55 -9.27 5.07
CA GLN A 289 2.29 -9.97 4.80
C GLN A 289 2.04 -11.14 5.76
N HIS A 290 3.03 -11.54 6.57
CA HIS A 290 2.84 -12.58 7.58
C HIS A 290 2.22 -12.06 8.88
N PHE A 291 2.08 -10.75 9.05
CA PHE A 291 1.47 -10.14 10.24
C PHE A 291 -0.03 -9.90 10.05
N THR A 292 -0.79 -9.94 11.16
CA THR A 292 -2.21 -9.58 11.18
C THR A 292 -2.42 -8.10 10.83
N VAL A 293 -1.49 -7.24 11.26
CA VAL A 293 -1.36 -5.85 10.82
C VAL A 293 0.06 -5.65 10.29
N ASP A 294 0.18 -5.42 8.99
CA ASP A 294 1.46 -5.42 8.28
C ASP A 294 2.41 -4.29 8.70
N VAL A 295 1.88 -3.15 9.18
CA VAL A 295 2.71 -2.04 9.68
C VAL A 295 3.54 -2.41 10.92
N LEU A 296 3.20 -3.46 11.68
CA LEU A 296 4.02 -3.97 12.79
C LEU A 296 5.44 -4.34 12.35
N TRP A 297 5.60 -4.74 11.09
CA TRP A 297 6.88 -5.00 10.47
C TRP A 297 7.82 -3.79 10.56
N THR A 298 7.28 -2.57 10.48
CA THR A 298 8.07 -1.33 10.62
C THR A 298 8.52 -1.03 12.05
N ILE A 299 8.01 -1.75 13.05
CA ILE A 299 8.45 -1.64 14.44
C ILE A 299 9.46 -2.75 14.74
N TYR A 300 9.16 -3.98 14.29
CA TYR A 300 10.02 -5.15 14.52
C TYR A 300 11.45 -4.98 14.02
N TRP A 301 11.64 -4.63 12.74
CA TRP A 301 12.98 -4.56 12.15
C TRP A 301 13.88 -3.46 12.76
N PRO A 302 13.38 -2.26 13.09
CA PRO A 302 14.14 -1.30 13.90
C PRO A 302 14.58 -1.83 15.25
N MET A 303 13.69 -2.52 15.97
CA MET A 303 14.04 -3.09 17.27
C MET A 303 15.05 -4.22 17.14
N PHE A 304 14.89 -5.06 16.11
CA PHE A 304 15.83 -6.13 15.76
C PHE A 304 17.22 -5.56 15.48
N GLN A 305 17.32 -4.54 14.61
CA GLN A 305 18.60 -3.91 14.26
C GLN A 305 19.23 -3.19 15.45
N CYS A 306 18.44 -2.49 16.25
CA CYS A 306 18.93 -1.87 17.48
C CYS A 306 19.49 -2.90 18.46
N ALA A 307 18.82 -4.05 18.60
CA ALA A 307 19.23 -5.13 19.47
C ALA A 307 20.53 -5.78 18.99
N GLN A 308 20.67 -6.02 17.67
CA GLN A 308 21.89 -6.52 17.06
C GLN A 308 23.07 -5.55 17.27
N GLN A 309 22.90 -4.27 16.94
CA GLN A 309 23.95 -3.25 17.11
C GLN A 309 24.41 -3.09 18.56
N MET A 310 23.52 -3.35 19.52
CA MET A 310 23.90 -3.34 20.93
C MET A 310 24.73 -4.56 21.31
N ALA A 311 24.39 -5.74 20.78
CA ALA A 311 25.20 -6.94 20.99
C ALA A 311 26.60 -6.79 20.38
N ASP A 312 26.71 -6.25 19.16
CA ASP A 312 28.00 -5.99 18.49
C ASP A 312 28.84 -4.98 19.30
N PHE A 313 28.21 -3.96 19.89
CA PHE A 313 28.95 -3.02 20.75
C PHE A 313 29.46 -3.70 22.03
N LEU A 314 28.66 -4.58 22.63
CA LEU A 314 28.99 -5.31 23.85
C LEU A 314 30.01 -6.43 23.62
N SER A 315 30.27 -6.86 22.37
CA SER A 315 31.33 -7.83 22.08
C SER A 315 32.71 -7.20 22.24
N ASP A 316 32.82 -5.90 21.99
CA ASP A 316 34.09 -5.20 21.83
C ASP A 316 34.39 -4.21 22.97
N THR A 317 33.41 -3.92 23.83
CA THR A 317 33.52 -2.86 24.83
C THR A 317 32.89 -3.23 26.17
N GLU A 318 33.60 -2.95 27.26
CA GLU A 318 33.03 -2.92 28.61
C GLU A 318 32.64 -1.48 29.00
N ALA A 319 31.34 -1.19 29.06
CA ALA A 319 30.82 0.13 29.44
C ALA A 319 29.91 0.06 30.68
N HIS A 320 29.78 1.19 31.39
CA HIS A 320 28.78 1.33 32.45
C HIS A 320 27.35 1.46 31.88
N GLU A 321 26.33 1.21 32.70
CA GLU A 321 24.90 1.19 32.31
C GLU A 321 24.44 2.51 31.65
N ASP A 322 24.83 3.67 32.20
CA ASP A 322 24.49 4.99 31.67
C ASP A 322 24.90 5.20 30.18
N PRO A 323 26.18 4.99 29.80
CA PRO A 323 26.59 5.01 28.39
C PRO A 323 25.83 4.03 27.49
N LEU A 324 25.51 2.83 27.99
CA LEU A 324 24.76 1.81 27.24
C LEU A 324 23.33 2.30 26.98
N ASN A 325 22.65 2.85 27.98
CA ASN A 325 21.32 3.45 27.84
C ASN A 325 21.31 4.59 26.83
N GLY A 326 22.31 5.49 26.87
CA GLY A 326 22.45 6.57 25.90
C GLY A 326 22.60 6.08 24.46
N ARG A 327 23.49 5.09 24.24
CA ARG A 327 23.70 4.49 22.91
C ARG A 327 22.47 3.73 22.43
N PHE A 328 21.84 2.97 23.32
CA PHE A 328 20.60 2.24 23.02
C PHE A 328 19.50 3.22 22.57
N SER A 329 19.30 4.31 23.31
CA SER A 329 18.39 5.39 22.92
C SER A 329 18.69 5.95 21.53
N THR A 330 19.96 6.25 21.24
CA THR A 330 20.35 6.78 19.93
C THR A 330 20.10 5.78 18.79
N ASN A 331 20.39 4.48 19.00
CA ASN A 331 20.16 3.46 17.99
C ASN A 331 18.66 3.30 17.69
N VAL A 332 17.82 3.22 18.74
CA VAL A 332 16.36 3.16 18.58
C VAL A 332 15.85 4.39 17.82
N GLU A 333 16.29 5.59 18.19
CA GLU A 333 15.88 6.82 17.52
C GLU A 333 16.29 6.83 16.04
N SER A 334 17.52 6.42 15.72
CA SER A 334 18.03 6.39 14.35
C SER A 334 17.20 5.48 13.44
N TRP A 335 16.94 4.25 13.90
CA TRP A 335 16.16 3.29 13.12
C TRP A 335 14.69 3.68 13.01
N LEU A 336 14.09 4.15 14.09
CA LEU A 336 12.68 4.53 14.06
C LEU A 336 12.45 5.81 13.25
N SER A 337 13.13 6.92 13.58
CA SER A 337 12.97 8.21 12.90
C SER A 337 13.53 8.20 11.47
N GLY A 338 14.57 7.42 11.22
CA GLY A 338 15.24 7.35 9.92
C GLY A 338 14.65 6.31 8.97
N TRP A 339 14.46 5.08 9.44
CA TRP A 339 14.08 3.94 8.59
C TRP A 339 12.58 3.63 8.63
N ALA A 340 11.97 3.57 9.82
CA ALA A 340 10.55 3.20 9.98
C ALA A 340 9.60 4.30 9.51
N ALA A 341 9.85 5.54 9.92
CA ALA A 341 9.02 6.70 9.55
C ALA A 341 8.86 6.87 8.03
N LYS A 342 9.87 6.52 7.23
CA LYS A 342 9.82 6.57 5.77
C LYS A 342 8.97 5.46 5.13
N ARG A 343 8.67 4.40 5.87
CA ARG A 343 7.95 3.21 5.39
C ARG A 343 6.50 3.19 5.83
N ILE A 344 6.18 3.69 7.02
CA ILE A 344 4.81 3.73 7.56
C ILE A 344 3.79 4.29 6.54
N PRO A 345 4.01 5.45 5.88
CA PRO A 345 3.05 5.98 4.91
C PRO A 345 2.87 5.08 3.68
N LYS A 346 3.89 4.29 3.33
CA LYS A 346 3.87 3.43 2.14
C LYS A 346 2.94 2.22 2.30
N PHE A 347 2.55 1.85 3.53
CA PHE A 347 1.54 0.82 3.78
C PHE A 347 0.12 1.26 3.39
N GLY A 348 -0.08 2.54 3.08
CA GLY A 348 -1.32 3.07 2.51
C GLY A 348 -2.49 3.14 3.48
N TYR A 349 -2.21 3.14 4.79
CA TYR A 349 -3.22 3.43 5.81
C TYR A 349 -3.65 4.90 5.74
N PRO A 350 -4.95 5.20 5.90
CA PRO A 350 -5.46 6.57 5.86
C PRO A 350 -5.04 7.35 7.12
N LYS A 351 -4.62 8.61 6.95
CA LYS A 351 -4.37 9.60 8.02
C LYS A 351 -3.53 9.08 9.20
N SER A 352 -2.34 8.54 8.92
CA SER A 352 -1.35 8.20 9.95
C SER A 352 -0.18 9.19 9.90
N SER A 353 0.10 9.84 11.02
CA SER A 353 1.36 10.52 11.31
C SER A 353 2.15 9.64 12.26
N SER A 354 3.41 9.44 11.95
CA SER A 354 4.33 8.71 12.82
C SER A 354 5.23 9.70 13.54
N TYR A 355 5.21 9.66 14.86
CA TYR A 355 6.29 10.23 15.66
C TYR A 355 7.00 9.11 16.36
N LEU A 356 8.30 9.04 16.10
CA LEU A 356 9.16 8.11 16.77
C LEU A 356 10.30 8.96 17.31
N GLY A 357 10.61 8.80 18.60
CA GLY A 357 11.63 9.65 19.19
C GLY A 357 12.04 9.19 20.57
N THR A 358 13.27 9.56 20.93
CA THR A 358 13.72 9.47 22.31
C THR A 358 13.80 10.86 22.91
N LEU A 359 13.49 10.97 24.21
CA LEU A 359 13.68 12.19 24.98
C LEU A 359 14.62 11.86 26.12
N GLN A 360 15.78 12.51 26.11
CA GLN A 360 16.81 12.34 27.13
C GLN A 360 16.82 13.56 28.04
N LEU A 361 16.70 13.32 29.35
CA LEU A 361 16.88 14.31 30.40
C LEU A 361 18.15 14.07 31.22
N ALA A 362 18.50 15.06 32.05
CA ALA A 362 19.59 15.02 33.02
C ALA A 362 19.04 15.19 34.44
N SER A 363 18.67 14.08 35.11
CA SER A 363 18.37 14.10 36.56
C SER A 363 18.52 12.69 37.17
N LYS A 364 19.45 12.53 38.13
CA LYS A 364 19.63 11.27 38.91
C LYS A 364 18.59 11.11 40.04
N ALA A 365 17.83 12.17 40.35
CA ALA A 365 16.87 12.17 41.44
C ALA A 365 15.62 11.33 41.10
N GLU A 366 15.16 11.42 39.85
CA GLU A 366 13.94 10.73 39.40
C GLU A 366 14.11 9.21 39.25
N GLU A 367 15.28 8.75 38.80
CA GLU A 367 15.63 7.32 38.74
C GLU A 367 15.49 6.64 40.12
N SER A 368 15.90 7.35 41.18
CA SER A 368 15.80 6.83 42.55
C SER A 368 14.35 6.75 43.03
N ARG A 369 13.48 7.66 42.55
CA ARG A 369 12.06 7.72 42.90
C ARG A 369 11.28 6.62 42.18
N VAL A 370 11.33 6.62 40.85
CA VAL A 370 10.60 5.70 39.97
C VAL A 370 11.19 4.29 40.02
N GLY A 371 12.50 4.17 40.28
CA GLY A 371 13.20 2.89 40.29
C GLY A 371 13.49 2.34 38.90
N ALA A 372 13.47 3.20 37.87
CA ALA A 372 13.69 2.87 36.47
C ALA A 372 14.62 3.88 35.79
N ASP A 373 15.40 3.39 34.82
CA ASP A 373 16.30 4.21 34.01
C ASP A 373 15.59 4.72 32.74
N LEU A 374 14.67 3.91 32.22
CA LEU A 374 13.98 4.12 30.95
C LEU A 374 12.47 4.05 31.13
N GLY A 375 11.73 4.88 30.39
CA GLY A 375 10.30 4.74 30.16
C GLY A 375 10.02 4.44 28.69
N ILE A 376 8.93 3.74 28.39
CA ILE A 376 8.42 3.55 27.02
C ILE A 376 6.95 3.94 26.98
N ILE A 377 6.56 4.68 25.96
CA ILE A 377 5.17 4.93 25.57
C ILE A 377 4.96 4.36 24.16
N ILE A 378 3.96 3.51 24.03
CA ILE A 378 3.41 3.03 22.76
C ILE A 378 2.06 3.71 22.56
N SER A 379 1.86 4.36 21.42
CA SER A 379 0.60 5.00 21.05
C SER A 379 0.30 4.73 19.58
N LEU A 380 -0.47 3.69 19.31
CA LEU A 380 -0.74 3.19 17.97
C LEU A 380 -2.24 3.26 17.70
N ASN A 381 -2.59 3.84 16.57
CA ASN A 381 -3.94 3.91 16.03
C ASN A 381 -3.83 3.99 14.51
N VAL A 382 -3.46 2.86 13.91
CA VAL A 382 -3.24 2.75 12.46
C VAL A 382 -3.91 1.48 11.95
N GLY A 383 -4.97 1.66 11.18
CA GLY A 383 -5.80 0.56 10.71
C GLY A 383 -6.36 -0.29 11.86
N GLY A 384 -5.96 -1.56 11.90
CA GLY A 384 -6.38 -2.53 12.92
C GLY A 384 -5.51 -2.51 14.18
N LEU A 385 -4.37 -1.81 14.14
CA LEU A 385 -3.45 -1.71 15.26
C LEU A 385 -3.85 -0.53 16.14
N ARG A 386 -4.55 -0.83 17.23
CA ARG A 386 -4.97 0.14 18.24
C ARG A 386 -4.41 -0.28 19.59
N CYS A 387 -3.35 0.36 20.04
CA CYS A 387 -2.66 -0.02 21.26
C CYS A 387 -2.03 1.21 21.91
N ARG A 388 -2.38 1.48 23.17
CA ARG A 388 -1.78 2.55 23.97
C ARG A 388 -1.29 1.95 25.27
N LYS A 389 0.03 1.90 25.47
CA LYS A 389 0.66 1.25 26.64
C LYS A 389 1.90 2.00 27.11
N ALA A 390 2.12 1.98 28.42
CA ALA A 390 3.31 2.57 29.02
C ALA A 390 4.03 1.55 29.93
N VAL A 391 5.36 1.60 29.95
CA VAL A 391 6.21 0.76 30.81
C VAL A 391 7.44 1.50 31.33
N LEU A 392 7.99 0.98 32.41
CA LEU A 392 9.19 1.39 33.10
C LEU A 392 10.20 0.24 33.08
N LEU A 393 11.45 0.56 32.73
CA LEU A 393 12.54 -0.40 32.63
C LEU A 393 13.72 0.05 33.47
N GLN A 394 14.19 -0.81 34.37
CA GLN A 394 15.51 -0.67 34.97
C GLN A 394 16.53 -1.43 34.11
N ALA A 395 17.54 -0.73 33.59
CA ALA A 395 18.60 -1.37 32.86
C ALA A 395 19.63 -1.97 33.83
N LYS A 396 20.15 -3.15 33.50
CA LYS A 396 21.21 -3.84 34.25
C LYS A 396 22.16 -4.56 33.31
N ARG A 397 23.42 -4.64 33.72
CA ARG A 397 24.40 -5.53 33.07
C ARG A 397 24.21 -6.97 33.56
N ALA A 398 24.24 -7.90 32.62
CA ALA A 398 24.25 -9.34 32.88
C ALA A 398 25.57 -9.93 32.40
N LYS A 399 26.41 -10.41 33.31
CA LYS A 399 27.66 -11.10 32.95
C LYS A 399 27.41 -12.60 32.94
N GLN A 400 27.63 -13.25 31.79
CA GLN A 400 27.35 -14.69 31.61
C GLN A 400 25.89 -15.06 31.93
N GLY A 401 24.94 -14.16 31.61
CA GLY A 401 23.53 -14.34 31.92
C GLY A 401 23.17 -14.15 33.40
N ILE A 402 24.09 -13.70 34.25
CA ILE A 402 23.83 -13.39 35.66
C ILE A 402 23.85 -11.88 35.85
N ALA A 403 22.74 -11.32 36.31
CA ALA A 403 22.62 -9.89 36.63
C ALA A 403 22.46 -9.67 38.13
N ASN A 404 23.01 -8.56 38.64
CA ASN A 404 22.67 -8.07 39.97
C ASN A 404 21.45 -7.13 39.87
N ILE A 405 20.30 -7.61 40.30
CA ILE A 405 19.05 -6.83 40.34
C ILE A 405 18.76 -6.23 41.72
N GLY A 406 19.61 -6.55 42.70
CA GLY A 406 19.55 -5.97 44.04
C GLY A 406 19.89 -4.49 44.02
N SER A 407 19.29 -3.74 44.94
CA SER A 407 19.49 -2.30 45.03
C SER A 407 19.22 -1.81 46.44
N SER A 408 20.14 -1.00 47.00
CA SER A 408 19.91 -0.30 48.26
C SER A 408 18.72 0.67 48.21
N LYS A 409 18.27 1.04 47.00
CA LYS A 409 17.09 1.89 46.76
C LYS A 409 15.79 1.09 46.59
N GLY A 410 15.84 -0.24 46.67
CA GLY A 410 14.66 -1.11 46.57
C GLY A 410 14.00 -1.13 45.19
N GLN A 411 14.78 -1.00 44.10
CA GLN A 411 14.26 -0.93 42.72
C GLN A 411 13.38 -2.13 42.35
N LEU A 412 13.80 -3.36 42.68
CA LEU A 412 13.01 -4.58 42.42
C LEU A 412 11.64 -4.53 43.08
N SER A 413 11.59 -4.20 44.37
CA SER A 413 10.33 -4.10 45.13
C SER A 413 9.41 -2.97 44.67
N LYS A 414 9.95 -1.92 44.03
CA LYS A 414 9.16 -0.84 43.44
C LYS A 414 8.54 -1.29 42.12
N LEU A 415 9.37 -1.79 41.21
CA LEU A 415 8.91 -2.22 39.88
C LEU A 415 8.01 -3.44 39.94
N SER A 416 8.22 -4.38 40.88
CA SER A 416 7.36 -5.56 41.01
C SER A 416 5.94 -5.25 41.48
N ARG A 417 5.71 -4.07 42.08
CA ARG A 417 4.35 -3.57 42.40
C ARG A 417 3.59 -3.07 41.17
N LEU A 418 4.27 -2.98 40.03
CA LEU A 418 3.70 -2.60 38.75
C LEU A 418 3.73 -3.82 37.82
N PRO A 419 2.89 -4.85 38.05
CA PRO A 419 3.04 -6.16 37.40
C PRO A 419 2.99 -6.09 35.85
N ARG A 420 2.27 -5.11 35.30
CA ARG A 420 2.18 -4.87 33.85
C ARG A 420 3.08 -3.76 33.33
N ALA A 421 3.67 -2.95 34.20
CA ALA A 421 4.46 -1.77 33.79
C ALA A 421 5.94 -1.86 34.18
N GLY A 422 6.33 -2.66 35.17
CA GLY A 422 7.67 -2.71 35.72
C GLY A 422 8.52 -3.86 35.19
N TYR A 423 9.62 -3.52 34.53
CA TYR A 423 10.48 -4.49 33.85
C TYR A 423 11.97 -4.21 34.10
N TYR A 424 12.80 -5.20 33.79
CA TYR A 424 14.25 -5.05 33.72
C TYR A 424 14.73 -5.27 32.29
N LEU A 425 15.64 -4.43 31.82
CA LEU A 425 16.36 -4.58 30.56
C LEU A 425 17.78 -5.06 30.85
N PHE A 426 18.20 -6.18 30.27
CA PHE A 426 19.51 -6.78 30.48
C PHE A 426 20.41 -6.61 29.27
N TYR A 427 21.54 -5.94 29.47
CA TYR A 427 22.66 -5.92 28.52
C TYR A 427 23.60 -7.07 28.83
N HIS A 428 23.68 -8.05 27.92
CA HIS A 428 24.45 -9.26 28.14
C HIS A 428 25.89 -9.10 27.70
N GLU A 429 26.80 -9.32 28.64
CA GLU A 429 28.23 -9.25 28.43
C GLU A 429 28.84 -10.64 28.49
N SER A 430 29.87 -10.82 27.67
CA SER A 430 30.60 -12.07 27.59
C SER A 430 32.11 -11.86 27.72
N PRO A 431 32.64 -11.83 28.97
CA PRO A 431 34.03 -11.49 29.22
C PRO A 431 35.06 -12.57 28.80
N PHE A 432 34.62 -13.75 28.35
CA PHE A 432 35.50 -14.91 28.08
C PHE A 432 35.24 -15.60 26.72
N THR A 433 34.90 -14.84 25.67
CA THR A 433 34.75 -15.33 24.27
C THR A 433 33.63 -16.37 24.05
N LEU A 434 32.41 -16.02 24.48
CA LEU A 434 31.19 -16.43 23.79
C LEU A 434 30.56 -15.16 23.21
N TYR A 435 30.00 -15.19 22.01
CA TYR A 435 29.42 -13.97 21.46
C TYR A 435 28.23 -13.48 22.31
N PRO A 436 28.11 -12.17 22.60
CA PRO A 436 27.03 -11.67 23.46
C PRO A 436 25.67 -11.81 22.76
N PRO A 437 24.61 -12.24 23.45
CA PRO A 437 23.26 -12.24 22.92
C PRO A 437 22.68 -10.82 22.89
N VAL A 438 21.55 -10.65 22.20
CA VAL A 438 20.83 -9.37 22.17
C VAL A 438 20.28 -8.99 23.55
N PRO A 439 19.97 -7.71 23.80
CA PRO A 439 19.31 -7.29 25.03
C PRO A 439 17.99 -8.03 25.26
N THR A 440 17.74 -8.44 26.51
CA THR A 440 16.51 -9.15 26.91
C THR A 440 15.76 -8.39 27.98
N VAL A 441 14.47 -8.66 28.10
CA VAL A 441 13.56 -7.98 29.04
C VAL A 441 12.83 -9.01 29.88
N SER A 442 12.80 -8.83 31.20
CA SER A 442 12.04 -9.69 32.12
C SER A 442 11.13 -8.84 33.02
N SER A 443 10.00 -9.40 33.45
CA SER A 443 9.10 -8.73 34.41
C SER A 443 9.79 -8.62 35.77
N ALA A 444 9.65 -7.46 36.43
CA ALA A 444 10.15 -7.29 37.79
C ALA A 444 9.45 -8.22 38.79
N GLU A 445 8.16 -8.52 38.57
CA GLU A 445 7.39 -9.48 39.36
C GLU A 445 7.95 -10.90 39.21
N ALA A 446 8.21 -11.33 37.96
CA ALA A 446 8.77 -12.65 37.70
C ALA A 446 10.16 -12.80 38.33
N LEU A 447 11.01 -11.78 38.23
CA LEU A 447 12.32 -11.77 38.88
C LEU A 447 12.23 -11.80 40.41
N GLN A 448 11.26 -11.09 41.00
CA GLN A 448 10.99 -11.17 42.43
C GLN A 448 10.58 -12.60 42.83
N GLN A 449 9.72 -13.24 42.06
CA GLN A 449 9.32 -14.63 42.30
C GLN A 449 10.51 -15.59 42.13
N CYS A 450 11.37 -15.38 41.13
CA CYS A 450 12.61 -16.15 40.96
C CYS A 450 13.53 -16.01 42.17
N ALA A 451 13.66 -14.81 42.75
CA ALA A 451 14.45 -14.60 43.97
C ALA A 451 13.87 -15.38 45.15
N LEU A 452 12.55 -15.31 45.36
CA LEU A 452 11.85 -16.03 46.41
C LEU A 452 11.98 -17.56 46.24
N ASN A 453 11.79 -18.08 45.02
CA ASN A 453 11.96 -19.49 44.71
C ASN A 453 13.40 -19.97 44.96
N ALA A 454 14.38 -19.11 44.73
CA ALA A 454 15.79 -19.35 45.04
C ALA A 454 16.15 -19.12 46.52
N GLN A 455 15.17 -18.86 47.40
CA GLN A 455 15.34 -18.56 48.83
C GLN A 455 16.26 -17.37 49.09
N LYS A 456 16.24 -16.36 48.21
CA LYS A 456 16.98 -15.11 48.34
C LYS A 456 16.03 -13.98 48.73
N ASP A 457 16.51 -13.04 49.54
CA ASP A 457 15.75 -11.85 49.91
C ASP A 457 15.65 -10.86 48.73
N PRO A 458 14.44 -10.56 48.19
CA PRO A 458 14.23 -9.55 47.15
C PRO A 458 14.64 -8.13 47.58
N GLY A 459 14.70 -7.86 48.89
CA GLY A 459 15.14 -6.59 49.46
C GLY A 459 16.65 -6.42 49.53
N SER A 460 17.43 -7.46 49.21
CA SER A 460 18.88 -7.42 49.31
C SER A 460 19.49 -6.35 48.39
N PRO A 461 20.42 -5.51 48.90
CA PRO A 461 21.20 -4.58 48.08
C PRO A 461 22.03 -5.28 46.99
N TYR A 462 22.32 -6.57 47.18
CA TYR A 462 23.05 -7.40 46.24
C TYR A 462 22.30 -8.72 46.03
N LEU A 463 21.67 -8.86 44.87
CA LEU A 463 20.83 -9.99 44.49
C LEU A 463 21.18 -10.43 43.07
N ARG A 464 21.96 -11.51 42.96
CA ARG A 464 22.34 -12.10 41.67
C ARG A 464 21.34 -13.17 41.25
N LEU A 465 20.75 -13.01 40.08
CA LEU A 465 19.87 -14.01 39.45
C LEU A 465 20.37 -14.38 38.05
N ASP A 466 20.06 -15.61 37.64
CA ASP A 466 20.22 -16.06 36.25
C ASP A 466 19.03 -15.52 35.44
N VAL A 467 19.30 -14.57 34.55
CA VAL A 467 18.29 -13.84 33.78
C VAL A 467 18.05 -14.43 32.39
N ARG A 468 18.59 -15.64 32.13
CA ARG A 468 18.37 -16.38 30.88
C ARG A 468 17.09 -17.20 30.88
N LYS A 469 16.51 -17.39 32.07
CA LYS A 469 15.43 -18.36 32.33
C LYS A 469 14.02 -17.76 32.25
N ASP A 470 13.90 -16.46 32.05
CA ASP A 470 12.62 -15.78 32.00
C ASP A 470 12.71 -14.46 31.22
N GLY A 471 11.65 -14.14 30.48
CA GLY A 471 11.54 -12.90 29.72
C GLY A 471 11.50 -13.11 28.21
N TRP A 472 11.85 -12.05 27.48
CA TRP A 472 11.74 -11.95 26.03
C TRP A 472 12.96 -11.24 25.44
N ASP A 473 13.25 -11.46 24.16
CA ASP A 473 14.14 -10.57 23.43
C ASP A 473 13.50 -9.19 23.23
N TRP A 474 14.35 -8.16 23.11
CA TRP A 474 13.90 -6.78 22.96
C TRP A 474 12.94 -6.56 21.79
N ALA A 475 13.21 -7.16 20.62
CA ALA A 475 12.42 -6.90 19.43
C ALA A 475 11.01 -7.48 19.56
N SER A 476 10.90 -8.70 20.09
CA SER A 476 9.59 -9.33 20.35
C SER A 476 8.83 -8.63 21.47
N PHE A 477 9.50 -8.26 22.57
CA PHE A 477 8.88 -7.55 23.69
C PHE A 477 8.19 -6.27 23.23
N VAL A 478 8.89 -5.42 22.49
CA VAL A 478 8.32 -4.15 22.00
C VAL A 478 7.24 -4.41 20.94
N SER A 479 7.55 -5.20 19.91
CA SER A 479 6.74 -5.26 18.69
C SER A 479 5.51 -6.15 18.82
N PHE A 480 5.57 -7.20 19.64
CA PHE A 480 4.49 -8.17 19.80
C PHE A 480 3.92 -8.16 21.23
N GLY A 481 4.66 -7.63 22.20
CA GLY A 481 4.19 -7.43 23.56
C GLY A 481 3.52 -6.08 23.74
N LEU A 482 4.29 -4.99 23.61
CA LEU A 482 3.79 -3.64 23.88
C LEU A 482 2.94 -3.06 22.74
N CYS A 483 3.18 -3.48 21.50
CA CYS A 483 2.38 -3.02 20.35
C CYS A 483 1.12 -3.87 20.11
N ASN A 484 0.90 -4.94 20.87
CA ASN A 484 -0.31 -5.77 20.76
C ASN A 484 -1.29 -5.42 21.88
N ALA A 485 -2.54 -5.07 21.53
CA ALA A 485 -3.57 -4.71 22.50
C ALA A 485 -3.96 -5.87 23.43
N GLU A 486 -3.99 -7.09 22.89
CA GLU A 486 -4.42 -8.31 23.61
C GLU A 486 -3.32 -8.90 24.51
N SER A 487 -2.09 -8.37 24.42
CA SER A 487 -1.00 -8.78 25.29
C SER A 487 -1.16 -8.18 26.68
N ASP A 488 -0.87 -8.95 27.72
CA ASP A 488 -0.88 -8.46 29.11
C ASP A 488 0.33 -7.58 29.43
N LEU A 489 1.34 -7.54 28.55
CA LEU A 489 2.54 -6.73 28.70
C LEU A 489 2.26 -5.25 28.43
N GLY A 490 2.64 -4.39 29.36
CA GLY A 490 2.39 -2.95 29.34
C GLY A 490 1.07 -2.56 29.99
N GLU A 491 1.11 -1.46 30.75
CA GLU A 491 -0.09 -0.89 31.36
C GLU A 491 -0.82 -0.03 30.32
N PRO A 492 -2.10 -0.31 30.03
CA PRO A 492 -2.87 0.47 29.07
C PRO A 492 -3.17 1.87 29.59
N PHE A 493 -3.34 2.83 28.68
CA PHE A 493 -3.73 4.19 29.02
C PHE A 493 -4.67 4.79 27.98
N ASP A 494 -5.54 5.69 28.42
CA ASP A 494 -6.49 6.38 27.54
C ASP A 494 -6.02 7.80 27.21
N THR A 495 -5.44 8.50 28.20
CA THR A 495 -4.97 9.88 28.07
C THR A 495 -3.44 10.01 28.19
N ILE A 496 -2.90 11.14 27.74
CA ILE A 496 -1.47 11.44 27.84
C ILE A 496 -1.06 11.57 29.32
N GLU A 497 -1.96 12.13 30.14
CA GLU A 497 -1.81 12.25 31.58
C GLU A 497 -1.74 10.88 32.26
N ASP A 498 -2.57 9.92 31.85
CA ASP A 498 -2.52 8.54 32.37
C ASP A 498 -1.17 7.90 32.06
N ALA A 499 -0.67 8.06 30.82
CA ALA A 499 0.65 7.58 30.44
C ALA A 499 1.75 8.16 31.33
N PHE A 500 1.69 9.47 31.64
CA PHE A 500 2.65 10.12 32.53
C PHE A 500 2.48 9.67 33.98
N GLY A 501 1.25 9.41 34.43
CA GLY A 501 0.96 8.84 35.75
C GLY A 501 1.58 7.45 35.94
N ILE A 502 1.46 6.59 34.93
CA ILE A 502 2.07 5.25 34.91
C ILE A 502 3.60 5.37 35.00
N LEU A 503 4.21 6.21 34.15
CA LEU A 503 5.66 6.43 34.15
C LEU A 503 6.17 7.15 35.40
N GLY A 504 5.31 7.91 36.08
CA GLY A 504 5.55 8.48 37.40
C GLY A 504 5.44 7.45 38.54
N SER A 505 5.15 6.18 38.23
CA SER A 505 4.85 5.12 39.20
C SER A 505 3.70 5.51 40.16
N GLY A 506 2.70 6.26 39.66
CA GLY A 506 1.54 6.71 40.44
C GLY A 506 1.83 7.84 41.44
N THR A 507 3.00 8.49 41.39
CA THR A 507 3.38 9.58 42.29
C THR A 507 3.65 10.88 41.54
N THR A 508 3.36 12.02 42.17
CA THR A 508 3.67 13.35 41.63
C THR A 508 5.20 13.57 41.60
N GLY A 509 5.79 13.78 40.42
CA GLY A 509 7.23 13.92 40.21
C GLY A 509 7.61 13.80 38.73
N GLY A 510 8.91 13.89 38.40
CA GLY A 510 9.45 13.90 37.02
C GLY A 510 9.58 12.51 36.35
N LEU A 511 9.39 12.40 35.04
CA LEU A 511 9.53 11.15 34.27
C LEU A 511 10.99 10.59 34.28
N PRO A 512 11.18 9.29 33.92
CA PRO A 512 12.51 8.68 33.80
C PRO A 512 13.46 9.46 32.87
N ARG A 513 14.76 9.26 33.09
CA ARG A 513 15.83 9.98 32.38
C ARG A 513 15.78 9.76 30.87
N HIS A 514 15.44 8.56 30.42
CA HIS A 514 15.33 8.22 29.02
C HIS A 514 13.90 7.78 28.71
N LEU A 515 13.24 8.45 27.78
CA LEU A 515 11.90 8.07 27.33
C LEU A 515 11.93 7.66 25.87
N PHE A 516 11.42 6.47 25.57
CA PHE A 516 11.15 5.99 24.22
C PHE A 516 9.68 6.23 23.89
N LEU A 517 9.39 6.93 22.80
CA LEU A 517 8.02 7.08 22.29
C LEU A 517 7.92 6.46 20.90
N VAL A 518 7.02 5.49 20.77
CA VAL A 518 6.57 4.92 19.49
C VAL A 518 5.12 5.35 19.28
N ALA A 519 4.91 6.37 18.43
CA ALA A 519 3.58 6.85 18.08
C ALA A 519 3.29 6.70 16.58
N ILE A 520 2.19 6.03 16.25
CA ILE A 520 1.64 5.93 14.88
C ILE A 520 0.14 6.18 14.98
N GLU A 521 -0.26 7.45 14.94
CA GLU A 521 -1.62 7.95 15.25
C GLU A 521 -2.00 9.10 14.30
N ASP A 522 -3.11 9.80 14.55
CA ASP A 522 -3.44 11.02 13.82
C ASP A 522 -2.43 12.15 14.12
N GLU A 523 -2.19 13.00 13.12
CA GLU A 523 -1.21 14.09 13.20
C GLU A 523 -1.45 15.06 14.38
N PRO A 524 -2.68 15.55 14.64
CA PRO A 524 -2.95 16.42 15.78
C PRO A 524 -2.58 15.79 17.12
N TYR A 525 -2.99 14.54 17.36
CA TYR A 525 -2.67 13.84 18.60
C TYR A 525 -1.17 13.68 18.80
N VAL A 526 -0.46 13.26 17.75
CA VAL A 526 0.99 13.08 17.75
C VAL A 526 1.72 14.40 18.06
N LEU A 527 1.28 15.51 17.46
CA LEU A 527 1.86 16.83 17.72
C LEU A 527 1.62 17.29 19.16
N GLU A 528 0.42 17.06 19.70
CA GLU A 528 0.10 17.40 21.09
C GLU A 528 0.90 16.54 22.07
N LEU A 529 1.01 15.23 21.85
CA LEU A 529 1.84 14.34 22.66
C LEU A 529 3.30 14.79 22.67
N ARG A 530 3.85 15.10 21.49
CA ARG A 530 5.22 15.65 21.36
C ARG A 530 5.37 16.98 22.09
N LYS A 531 4.38 17.87 21.99
CA LYS A 531 4.39 19.19 22.64
C LYS A 531 4.36 19.03 24.16
N ARG A 532 3.41 18.26 24.71
CA ARG A 532 3.28 18.01 26.14
C ARG A 532 4.51 17.35 26.74
N LEU A 533 5.08 16.36 26.04
CA LEU A 533 6.34 15.77 26.46
C LEU A 533 7.46 16.81 26.53
N ARG A 534 7.58 17.68 25.51
CA ARG A 534 8.57 18.77 25.54
C ARG A 534 8.31 19.76 26.68
N GLU A 535 7.07 20.15 26.91
CA GLU A 535 6.69 21.09 27.99
C GLU A 535 7.02 20.51 29.36
N TYR A 536 6.60 19.27 29.60
CA TYR A 536 6.92 18.53 30.82
C TYR A 536 8.43 18.49 31.11
N TYR A 537 9.23 18.37 30.05
CA TYR A 537 10.70 18.33 30.17
C TYR A 537 11.39 19.69 30.14
N ARG A 538 10.76 20.76 29.62
CA ARG A 538 11.32 22.12 29.56
C ARG A 538 11.35 22.81 30.92
N ASP A 539 10.49 22.39 31.84
CA ASP A 539 10.42 22.89 33.21
C ASP A 539 11.51 22.30 34.14
N THR A 540 12.44 21.48 33.60
CA THR A 540 13.57 20.89 34.35
C THR A 540 14.88 21.63 34.01
N PRO A 541 15.64 22.18 34.98
CA PRO A 541 16.71 23.13 34.68
C PRO A 541 17.91 22.53 33.92
N GLU A 542 18.14 23.00 32.68
CA GLU A 542 19.23 22.67 31.73
C GLU A 542 20.67 23.01 32.18
N LYS A 543 20.93 23.32 33.45
CA LYS A 543 22.24 23.83 33.89
C LYS A 543 23.20 22.69 34.24
N GLY A 544 23.82 22.06 33.23
CA GLY A 544 24.98 21.19 33.50
C GLY A 544 25.73 20.58 32.32
N TYR A 545 25.07 20.25 31.20
CA TYR A 545 25.66 19.27 30.26
C TYR A 545 26.33 19.82 29.00
N GLN A 546 26.17 21.10 28.65
CA GLN A 546 26.88 21.68 27.48
C GLN A 546 28.42 21.67 27.64
N LYS A 547 28.96 21.54 28.86
CA LYS A 547 30.42 21.46 29.09
C LYS A 547 31.02 20.05 28.87
N ILE A 548 30.22 18.98 28.85
CA ILE A 548 30.75 17.60 28.76
C ILE A 548 30.82 17.12 27.30
N ILE A 549 29.86 17.52 26.46
CA ILE A 549 29.85 17.17 25.03
C ILE A 549 31.02 17.82 24.28
N HIS A 550 31.47 19.01 24.70
CA HIS A 550 32.64 19.67 24.12
C HIS A 550 33.98 19.04 24.51
N LYS A 551 34.05 18.18 25.53
CA LYS A 551 35.30 17.55 25.98
C LYS A 551 35.60 16.20 25.32
N HIS A 552 34.59 15.51 24.76
CA HIS A 552 34.76 14.23 24.07
C HIS A 552 34.84 14.34 22.54
N ARG A 553 34.94 15.56 21.99
CA ARG A 553 35.15 15.83 20.56
C ARG A 553 36.64 15.75 20.15
N HIS A 554 37.42 14.85 20.75
CA HIS A 554 38.77 14.53 20.29
C HIS A 554 38.77 13.23 19.47
N HIS A 555 39.00 13.43 18.16
CA HIS A 555 39.36 12.48 17.09
C HIS A 555 38.63 11.11 17.02
N PRO A 556 37.74 10.93 16.02
CA PRO A 556 37.57 9.61 15.44
C PRO A 556 38.86 9.23 14.70
N ARG A 557 39.48 8.10 15.07
CA ARG A 557 40.45 7.43 14.21
C ARG A 557 39.71 6.96 12.96
N SER A 558 40.23 7.38 11.81
CA SER A 558 39.87 6.92 10.49
C SER A 558 40.04 5.41 10.36
N HIS A 559 38.96 4.69 10.08
CA HIS A 559 38.96 3.54 9.17
C HIS A 559 37.56 3.34 8.58
N ASP A 560 37.47 3.70 7.29
CA ASP A 560 36.74 3.03 6.20
C ASP A 560 35.30 2.58 6.48
N GLY A 561 34.36 3.51 6.25
CA GLY A 561 33.02 3.14 5.79
C GLY A 561 33.05 2.85 4.29
N PRO A 562 32.23 1.91 3.77
CA PRO A 562 32.13 1.72 2.33
C PRO A 562 31.42 2.92 1.70
N GLU A 563 32.14 3.59 0.80
CA GLU A 563 31.59 4.57 -0.14
C GLU A 563 30.60 3.86 -1.09
N PHE A 564 29.31 4.20 -0.98
CA PHE A 564 28.37 3.93 -2.06
C PHE A 564 28.57 4.98 -3.15
N SER A 565 29.21 4.57 -4.23
CA SER A 565 29.26 5.32 -5.48
C SER A 565 28.10 4.90 -6.39
N LEU A 566 27.28 5.90 -6.75
CA LEU A 566 26.24 5.97 -7.80
C LEU A 566 25.02 5.05 -7.73
#